data_AF-A0A386C7C1-F1
#
_entry.id   AF-A0A386C7C1-F1
#
_cell.length_a   1.000
_cell.length_b   1.000
_cell.length_c   1.000
_cell.angle_alpha   90.00
_cell.angle_beta   90.00
_cell.angle_gamma   90.00
#
_symmetry.space_group_name_H-M   'P 1'
#
loop_
_entity.id
_entity.type
_entity.pdbx_description
1 polymer ?
#
loop_
_entity_poly.entity_id
_entity_poly.type
_entity_poly.pdbx_seq_one_letter_code
_entity_poly.pdbx_strand_id
1 'polypeptide(L)'
;LDEERALFTGDHVMGWSTTVVSPPDGDMRDYMDSLRKVIGRHDATLWPTHGAPVTAPKPFLQAYLDHRLEREAQVLGAVRSGLTDIEAMVELLYADVRRELHKAAGRSVLSHLIKLVDDGAVTVEGAPGPKATYLPA
;
A
#
# COMPACT_ATOMS: atom_id res chain seq x y z
N LEU A 1 23.21 -8.10 6.05
CA LEU A 1 24.40 -8.81 6.53
C LEU A 1 24.44 -10.11 5.75
N ASP A 2 25.37 -10.20 4.81
CA ASP A 2 25.42 -11.34 3.90
C ASP A 2 25.84 -12.61 4.65
N GLU A 3 26.66 -12.44 5.69
CA GLU A 3 27.14 -13.50 6.60
C GLU A 3 26.00 -14.14 7.40
N GLU A 4 25.01 -13.34 7.81
CA GLU A 4 23.85 -13.79 8.59
C GLU A 4 22.62 -14.08 7.72
N ARG A 5 22.71 -13.80 6.40
CA ARG A 5 21.56 -13.77 5.50
C ARG A 5 20.41 -12.93 6.10
N ALA A 6 20.74 -11.77 6.63
CA ALA A 6 19.78 -10.92 7.33
C ALA A 6 19.62 -9.57 6.64
N LEU A 7 18.40 -9.04 6.62
CA LEU A 7 18.08 -7.73 6.07
C LEU A 7 17.47 -6.82 7.14
N PHE A 8 18.07 -5.65 7.36
CA PHE A 8 17.44 -4.57 8.11
C PHE A 8 16.48 -3.84 7.17
N THR A 9 15.17 -4.00 7.39
CA THR A 9 14.13 -3.52 6.45
C THR A 9 13.67 -2.09 6.74
N GLY A 10 14.06 -1.52 7.89
CA GLY A 10 13.55 -0.24 8.33
C GLY A 10 12.02 -0.24 8.40
N ASP A 11 11.39 0.79 7.82
CA ASP A 11 9.95 0.90 7.69
C ASP A 11 9.41 0.37 6.35
N HIS A 12 10.27 -0.11 5.45
CA HIS A 12 9.84 -0.65 4.16
C HIS A 12 8.99 -1.92 4.33
N VAL A 13 9.36 -2.74 5.32
CA VAL A 13 8.61 -3.91 5.79
C VAL A 13 8.64 -3.87 7.32
N MET A 14 7.48 -3.75 7.95
CA MET A 14 7.34 -3.78 9.41
C MET A 14 6.81 -5.14 9.88
N GLY A 15 7.17 -5.58 11.09
CA GLY A 15 6.83 -6.90 11.62
C GLY A 15 5.41 -7.05 12.18
N TRP A 16 4.61 -5.98 12.19
CA TRP A 16 3.30 -5.93 12.87
C TRP A 16 2.19 -5.20 12.09
N SER A 17 2.51 -4.56 10.98
CA SER A 17 1.58 -3.74 10.18
C SER A 17 2.18 -3.46 8.80
N THR A 18 1.42 -2.79 7.94
CA THR A 18 1.91 -2.35 6.63
C THR A 18 2.34 -0.88 6.63
N THR A 19 3.37 -0.57 5.84
CA THR A 19 3.97 0.77 5.69
C THR A 19 2.94 1.80 5.23
N VAL A 20 2.96 3.01 5.79
CA VAL A 20 2.21 4.11 5.18
C VAL A 20 3.00 4.61 3.97
N VAL A 21 2.48 4.36 2.78
CA VAL A 21 3.01 4.93 1.53
C VAL A 21 2.12 6.09 1.17
N SER A 22 2.67 7.30 1.14
CA SER A 22 1.85 8.48 0.94
C SER A 22 2.55 9.57 0.14
N PRO A 23 1.91 10.08 -0.91
CA PRO A 23 2.36 11.26 -1.65
C PRO A 23 2.43 12.53 -0.77
N PRO A 24 3.25 13.52 -1.15
CA PRO A 24 4.21 13.45 -2.27
C PRO A 24 5.51 12.68 -1.91
N ASP A 25 5.72 12.35 -0.64
CA ASP A 25 6.97 11.77 -0.14
C ASP A 25 7.11 10.27 -0.44
N GLY A 26 6.03 9.59 -0.83
CA GLY A 26 6.01 8.18 -1.17
C GLY A 26 5.10 7.86 -2.34
N ASP A 27 5.48 6.82 -3.08
CA ASP A 27 4.81 6.37 -4.30
C ASP A 27 4.51 4.85 -4.20
N MET A 28 3.28 4.44 -4.54
CA MET A 28 2.86 3.04 -4.41
C MET A 28 3.52 2.13 -5.44
N ARG A 29 3.81 2.63 -6.65
CA ARG A 29 4.52 1.84 -7.67
C ARG A 29 5.94 1.58 -7.22
N ASP A 30 6.67 2.63 -6.83
CA ASP A 30 8.06 2.50 -6.35
C ASP A 30 8.16 1.60 -5.12
N TYR A 31 7.19 1.73 -4.20
CA TYR A 31 7.07 0.86 -3.04
C TYR A 31 6.90 -0.61 -3.43
N MET A 32 5.93 -0.91 -4.31
CA MET A 32 5.62 -2.28 -4.73
C MET A 32 6.77 -2.90 -5.53
N ASP A 33 7.43 -2.13 -6.38
CA ASP A 33 8.61 -2.58 -7.12
C ASP A 33 9.79 -2.86 -6.18
N SER A 34 9.98 -2.04 -5.16
CA SER A 34 10.98 -2.26 -4.12
C SER A 34 10.64 -3.48 -3.25
N LEU A 35 9.36 -3.70 -2.93
CA LEU A 35 8.89 -4.90 -2.21
C LEU A 35 9.16 -6.18 -3.02
N ARG A 36 8.92 -6.16 -4.33
CA ARG A 36 9.27 -7.30 -5.22
C ARG A 36 10.77 -7.60 -5.22
N LYS A 37 11.64 -6.57 -5.18
CA LYS A 37 13.09 -6.78 -5.02
C LYS A 37 13.41 -7.49 -3.71
N VAL A 38 12.77 -7.09 -2.60
CA VAL A 38 12.96 -7.74 -1.29
C VAL A 38 12.44 -9.18 -1.30
N ILE A 39 11.30 -9.46 -1.94
CA ILE A 39 10.77 -10.83 -2.13
C ILE A 39 11.73 -11.71 -2.93
N GLY A 40 12.43 -11.12 -3.93
CA GLY A 40 13.44 -11.82 -4.72
C GLY A 40 14.72 -12.15 -3.95
N ARG A 41 14.90 -11.61 -2.74
CA ARG A 41 16.02 -11.96 -1.86
C ARG A 41 15.75 -13.28 -1.12
N HIS A 42 16.82 -13.90 -0.65
CA HIS A 42 16.77 -15.17 0.10
C HIS A 42 17.32 -15.00 1.53
N ASP A 43 16.98 -13.90 2.18
CA ASP A 43 17.31 -13.65 3.58
C ASP A 43 16.56 -14.63 4.50
N ALA A 44 17.21 -15.06 5.58
CA ALA A 44 16.67 -15.91 6.62
C ALA A 44 15.91 -15.12 7.69
N THR A 45 16.29 -13.86 7.94
CA THR A 45 15.64 -12.99 8.93
C THR A 45 15.51 -11.55 8.42
N LEU A 46 14.35 -10.93 8.65
CA LEU A 46 14.16 -9.48 8.50
C LEU A 46 14.14 -8.82 9.88
N TRP A 47 14.86 -7.70 9.99
CA TRP A 47 14.94 -6.87 11.18
C TRP A 47 14.28 -5.51 10.90
N PRO A 48 12.98 -5.36 11.20
CA PRO A 48 12.27 -4.11 10.99
C PRO A 48 12.57 -3.09 12.09
N THR A 49 12.33 -1.80 11.82
CA THR A 49 12.31 -0.77 12.88
C THR A 49 11.18 -1.02 13.88
N HIS A 50 10.05 -1.51 13.38
CA HIS A 50 8.83 -1.71 14.14
C HIS A 50 8.33 -3.16 14.09
N GLY A 51 7.99 -3.70 15.27
CA GLY A 51 7.55 -5.08 15.43
C GLY A 51 8.70 -6.05 15.71
N ALA A 52 8.35 -7.32 15.87
CA ALA A 52 9.32 -8.38 16.12
C ALA A 52 10.08 -8.75 14.82
N PRO A 53 11.25 -9.41 14.94
CA PRO A 53 11.97 -9.94 13.78
C PRO A 53 11.12 -10.97 13.03
N VAL A 54 11.23 -10.95 11.69
CA VAL A 54 10.52 -11.91 10.83
C VAL A 54 11.48 -13.04 10.47
N THR A 55 11.30 -14.21 11.08
CA THR A 55 12.14 -15.40 10.87
C THR A 55 11.63 -16.35 9.78
N ALA A 56 10.47 -16.05 9.19
CA ALA A 56 9.95 -16.72 8.00
C ALA A 56 9.66 -15.67 6.89
N PRO A 57 10.68 -15.06 6.27
CA PRO A 57 10.49 -13.89 5.41
C PRO A 57 9.64 -14.15 4.18
N LYS A 58 9.83 -15.28 3.50
CA LYS A 58 9.15 -15.58 2.22
C LYS A 58 7.61 -15.57 2.35
N PRO A 59 6.97 -16.40 3.21
CA PRO A 59 5.52 -16.36 3.35
C PRO A 59 5.02 -15.02 3.90
N PHE A 60 5.79 -14.39 4.79
CA PHE A 60 5.43 -13.07 5.34
C PHE A 60 5.37 -11.99 4.26
N LEU A 61 6.42 -11.87 3.44
CA LEU A 61 6.51 -10.88 2.37
C LEU A 61 5.47 -11.14 1.27
N GLN A 62 5.15 -12.41 0.98
CA GLN A 62 4.08 -12.73 0.04
C GLN A 62 2.73 -12.24 0.56
N ALA A 63 2.37 -12.57 1.81
CA ALA A 63 1.14 -12.07 2.43
C ALA A 63 1.10 -10.53 2.48
N TYR A 64 2.25 -9.90 2.70
CA TYR A 64 2.40 -8.45 2.69
C TYR A 64 2.09 -7.86 1.31
N LEU A 65 2.61 -8.45 0.23
CA LEU A 65 2.32 -8.04 -1.15
C LEU A 65 0.85 -8.29 -1.50
N ASP A 66 0.32 -9.46 -1.15
CA ASP A 66 -1.06 -9.84 -1.44
C ASP A 66 -2.04 -8.86 -0.79
N HIS A 67 -1.78 -8.44 0.46
CA HIS A 67 -2.59 -7.43 1.14
C HIS A 67 -2.65 -6.09 0.37
N ARG A 68 -1.54 -5.68 -0.26
CA ARG A 68 -1.50 -4.45 -1.08
C ARG A 68 -2.28 -4.61 -2.37
N LEU A 69 -2.14 -5.75 -3.04
CA LEU A 69 -2.88 -6.04 -4.27
C LEU A 69 -4.38 -6.15 -4.01
N GLU A 70 -4.77 -6.77 -2.89
CA GLU A 70 -6.16 -6.82 -2.44
C GLU A 70 -6.71 -5.41 -2.21
N ARG A 71 -5.97 -4.55 -1.50
CA ARG A 71 -6.39 -3.17 -1.27
C ARG A 71 -6.51 -2.38 -2.59
N GLU A 72 -5.58 -2.54 -3.52
CA GLU A 72 -5.66 -1.92 -4.84
C GLU A 72 -6.91 -2.37 -5.60
N ALA A 73 -7.20 -3.68 -5.59
CA ALA A 73 -8.40 -4.24 -6.22
C ALA A 73 -9.69 -3.71 -5.60
N GLN A 74 -9.73 -3.55 -4.27
CA GLN A 74 -10.85 -2.94 -3.56
C GLN A 74 -11.06 -1.47 -3.94
N VAL A 75 -9.99 -0.68 -4.04
CA VAL A 75 -10.05 0.73 -4.49
C VAL A 75 -10.57 0.82 -5.93
N LEU A 76 -10.03 0.00 -6.84
CA LEU A 76 -10.52 -0.05 -8.21
C LEU A 76 -11.99 -0.50 -8.28
N GLY A 77 -12.38 -1.48 -7.47
CA GLY A 77 -13.76 -1.94 -7.34
C GLY A 77 -14.71 -0.82 -6.86
N ALA A 78 -14.29 -0.02 -5.88
CA ALA A 78 -15.04 1.12 -5.39
C ALA A 78 -15.28 2.16 -6.49
N VAL A 79 -14.24 2.52 -7.26
CA VAL A 79 -14.37 3.42 -8.42
C VAL A 79 -15.36 2.85 -9.45
N ARG A 80 -15.25 1.56 -9.78
CA ARG A 80 -16.14 0.89 -10.73
C ARG A 80 -17.59 0.78 -10.27
N SER A 81 -17.82 0.79 -8.95
CA SER A 81 -19.17 0.86 -8.37
C SER A 81 -19.79 2.26 -8.37
N GLY A 82 -19.05 3.28 -8.83
CA GLY A 82 -19.53 4.65 -8.95
C GLY A 82 -19.11 5.58 -7.80
N LEU A 83 -18.24 5.14 -6.88
CA LEU A 83 -17.65 6.06 -5.90
C LEU A 83 -16.56 6.90 -6.59
N THR A 84 -16.64 8.22 -6.43
CA THR A 84 -15.76 9.15 -7.15
C THR A 84 -14.80 9.92 -6.25
N ASP A 85 -15.00 9.90 -4.93
CA ASP A 85 -14.16 10.61 -3.97
C ASP A 85 -13.57 9.66 -2.92
N ILE A 86 -12.43 10.08 -2.36
CA ILE A 86 -11.65 9.27 -1.40
C ILE A 86 -12.38 9.12 -0.06
N GLU A 87 -13.19 10.10 0.35
CA GLU A 87 -13.89 10.06 1.63
C GLU A 87 -14.92 8.91 1.63
N ALA A 88 -15.76 8.84 0.60
CA ALA A 88 -16.72 7.76 0.42
C ALA A 88 -16.04 6.39 0.27
N MET A 89 -14.91 6.32 -0.45
CA MET A 89 -14.13 5.08 -0.54
C MET A 89 -13.58 4.66 0.83
N VAL A 90 -13.11 5.60 1.65
CA VAL A 90 -12.60 5.28 3.00
C VAL A 90 -13.73 4.80 3.90
N GLU A 91 -14.89 5.46 3.89
CA GLU A 91 -16.05 5.04 4.68
C GLU A 91 -16.48 3.60 4.35
N LEU A 92 -16.45 3.23 3.07
CA LEU A 92 -16.76 1.86 2.62
C LEU A 92 -15.65 0.87 2.98
N LEU A 93 -14.41 1.16 2.60
CA LEU A 93 -13.30 0.21 2.62
C LEU A 93 -12.63 0.06 4.00
N TYR A 94 -12.91 1.00 4.92
CA TYR A 94 -12.35 1.06 6.27
C TYR A 94 -13.47 1.21 7.32
N ALA A 95 -14.66 0.67 7.05
CA ALA A 95 -15.82 0.72 7.94
C ALA A 95 -15.51 0.17 9.36
N ASP A 96 -14.70 -0.87 9.46
CA ASP A 96 -14.30 -1.50 10.73
C ASP A 96 -13.08 -0.82 11.39
N VAL A 97 -12.53 0.23 10.78
CA VAL A 97 -11.38 0.96 11.30
C VAL A 97 -11.85 2.19 12.07
N ARG A 98 -11.24 2.42 13.24
CA ARG A 98 -11.52 3.58 14.09
C ARG A 98 -11.41 4.89 13.30
N ARG A 99 -12.39 5.79 13.46
CA ARG A 99 -12.50 7.04 12.67
C ARG A 99 -11.27 7.92 12.74
N GLU A 100 -10.53 7.91 13.84
CA GLU A 100 -9.30 8.70 13.99
C GLU A 100 -8.19 8.27 13.01
N LEU A 101 -8.26 7.03 12.50
CA LEU A 101 -7.32 6.48 11.54
C LEU A 101 -7.77 6.69 10.08
N HIS A 102 -8.97 7.20 9.83
CA HIS A 102 -9.50 7.39 8.47
C HIS A 102 -8.67 8.38 7.66
N LYS A 103 -8.06 9.39 8.30
CA LYS A 103 -7.12 10.29 7.63
C LYS A 103 -5.91 9.55 7.06
N ALA A 104 -5.38 8.56 7.78
CA ALA A 104 -4.27 7.74 7.30
C ALA A 104 -4.74 6.76 6.21
N ALA A 105 -5.93 6.17 6.37
CA ALA A 105 -6.56 5.34 5.34
C ALA A 105 -6.74 6.09 4.02
N GLY A 106 -7.23 7.33 4.05
CA GLY A 106 -7.38 8.18 2.86
C GLY A 106 -6.07 8.46 2.14
N ARG A 107 -4.94 8.57 2.87
CA ARG A 107 -3.60 8.67 2.27
C ARG A 107 -3.22 7.38 1.53
N SER A 108 -3.54 6.22 2.10
CA SER A 108 -3.32 4.93 1.44
C SER A 108 -4.18 4.78 0.19
N VAL A 109 -5.46 5.19 0.24
CA VAL A 109 -6.37 5.16 -0.92
C VAL A 109 -5.84 6.08 -2.04
N LEU A 110 -5.44 7.31 -1.69
CA LEU A 110 -4.85 8.25 -2.64
C LEU A 110 -3.61 7.65 -3.34
N SER A 111 -2.72 7.00 -2.60
CA SER A 111 -1.52 6.39 -3.15
C SER A 111 -1.83 5.28 -4.17
N HIS A 112 -2.85 4.46 -3.90
CA HIS A 112 -3.33 3.47 -4.88
C HIS A 112 -4.01 4.12 -6.08
N LEU A 113 -4.83 5.16 -5.89
CA LEU A 113 -5.49 5.85 -6.99
C LEU A 113 -4.51 6.48 -7.96
N ILE A 114 -3.43 7.11 -7.47
CA ILE A 114 -2.37 7.66 -8.33
C ILE A 114 -1.75 6.56 -9.19
N LYS A 115 -1.35 5.44 -8.57
CA LYS A 115 -0.80 4.31 -9.32
C LYS A 115 -1.80 3.77 -10.36
N LEU A 116 -3.08 3.66 -10.00
CA LEU A 116 -4.14 3.20 -10.92
C LEU A 116 -4.38 4.18 -12.08
N VAL A 117 -4.23 5.48 -11.85
CA VAL A 117 -4.25 6.51 -12.90
C VAL A 117 -3.05 6.33 -13.83
N ASP A 118 -1.86 6.14 -13.29
CA ASP A 118 -0.64 5.89 -14.08
C ASP A 118 -0.71 4.58 -14.87
N ASP A 119 -1.36 3.55 -14.33
CA ASP A 119 -1.62 2.26 -14.99
C ASP A 119 -2.76 2.35 -16.05
N GLY A 120 -3.46 3.49 -16.14
CA GLY A 120 -4.58 3.70 -17.07
C GLY A 120 -5.86 2.92 -16.70
N ALA A 121 -5.99 2.48 -15.44
CA ALA A 121 -7.17 1.76 -14.95
C ALA A 121 -8.25 2.68 -14.37
N VAL A 122 -7.87 3.90 -13.99
CA VAL A 122 -8.71 4.96 -13.43
C VAL A 122 -8.35 6.26 -14.14
N THR A 123 -9.31 7.16 -14.35
CA THR A 123 -9.08 8.53 -14.79
C THR A 123 -9.37 9.51 -13.66
N VAL A 124 -8.83 10.72 -13.74
CA VAL A 124 -9.01 11.77 -12.74
C VAL A 124 -9.35 13.09 -13.41
N GLU A 125 -10.29 13.83 -12.83
CA GLU A 125 -10.58 15.20 -13.26
C GLU A 125 -9.51 16.15 -12.71
N GLY A 126 -8.68 16.70 -13.60
CA GLY A 126 -7.59 17.59 -13.21
C GLY A 126 -6.36 16.83 -12.70
N ALA A 127 -5.74 17.33 -11.63
CA ALA A 127 -4.56 16.69 -11.03
C ALA A 127 -4.97 15.71 -9.91
N PRO A 128 -4.32 14.53 -9.79
CA PRO A 128 -4.54 13.62 -8.68
C PRO A 128 -4.34 14.30 -7.33
N GLY A 129 -5.28 14.08 -6.42
CA GLY A 129 -5.24 14.68 -5.08
C GLY A 129 -6.33 14.14 -4.16
N PRO A 130 -6.27 14.50 -2.86
CA PRO A 130 -7.18 13.99 -1.84
C PRO A 130 -8.65 14.43 -2.03
N LYS A 131 -8.89 15.45 -2.87
CA LYS A 131 -10.22 16.01 -3.17
C LYS A 131 -10.59 15.93 -4.65
N ALA A 132 -9.85 15.15 -5.44
CA ALA A 132 -10.11 14.99 -6.86
C ALA A 132 -11.26 13.99 -7.11
N THR A 133 -11.89 14.11 -8.28
CA THR A 133 -12.88 13.15 -8.77
C THR A 133 -12.17 12.05 -9.55
N TYR A 134 -12.37 10.79 -9.16
CA TYR A 134 -11.83 9.62 -9.83
C TYR A 134 -12.94 8.84 -10.53
N LEU A 135 -12.68 8.41 -11.76
CA LEU A 135 -13.64 7.74 -12.62
C LEU A 135 -13.03 6.46 -13.21
N PRO A 136 -13.83 5.45 -13.59
CA PRO A 136 -13.34 4.35 -14.40
C PRO A 136 -12.67 4.88 -15.68
N ALA A 137 -11.60 4.23 -16.12
CA ALA A 137 -11.01 4.47 -17.44
C ALA A 137 -11.86 3.90 -18.57
#